data_AF-A0A7Y5VZR0-F1
#
_entry.id   AF-A0A7Y5VZR0-F1
#
_cell.length_a   1.000
_cell.length_b   1.000
_cell.length_c   1.000
_cell.angle_alpha   90.00
_cell.angle_beta   90.00
_cell.angle_gamma   90.00
#
_symmetry.space_group_name_H-M   'P 1'
#
loop_
_entity.id
_entity.type
_entity.pdbx_description
1 polymer ?
#
loop_
_entity_poly.entity_id
_entity_poly.type
_entity_poly.pdbx_seq_one_letter_code
_entity_poly.pdbx_strand_id
1 'polypeptide(L)'
;MFLFVIYAALFWWLSVKHRRTWTGFLWAIGGFLGLCLVGYIHYRMDVWTNHRIYLPVLQTILYPYAALVLIVSLFLASLPPKFRGIACRQCGYDLTGLEVACPRCPECGRQHAVVSARPLACVVCSADMKQLSSHEPACPDCRTYHLVIGPRPAHGFVETADRGTLVEPRVAGRTAHSHTNHGNHSPPACVPHAGPTHALHPCELATHAKSSSSRRDHRTRAAVGGTPGW
;
A
#
# COMPACT_ATOMS: atom_id res chain seq x y z
N MET A 1 17.30 -4.73 -31.41
CA MET A 1 17.44 -4.24 -30.02
C MET A 1 16.15 -3.61 -29.48
N PHE A 2 15.56 -2.61 -30.16
CA PHE A 2 14.31 -1.96 -29.70
C PHE A 2 13.12 -2.91 -29.47
N LEU A 3 12.94 -3.93 -30.32
CA LEU A 3 11.86 -4.91 -30.16
C LEU A 3 11.91 -5.64 -28.80
N PHE A 4 13.09 -5.98 -28.30
CA PHE A 4 13.24 -6.61 -26.99
C PHE A 4 12.77 -5.67 -25.87
N VAL A 5 13.15 -4.39 -25.94
CA VAL A 5 12.76 -3.38 -24.95
C VAL A 5 11.24 -3.19 -24.92
N ILE A 6 10.60 -3.08 -26.08
CA ILE A 6 9.14 -2.94 -26.18
C ILE A 6 8.46 -4.19 -25.63
N TYR A 7 8.97 -5.38 -25.95
CA TYR A 7 8.48 -6.65 -25.42
C TYR A 7 8.55 -6.67 -23.89
N ALA A 8 9.70 -6.37 -23.29
CA ALA A 8 9.83 -6.34 -21.83
C ALA A 8 8.89 -5.31 -21.17
N ALA A 9 8.77 -4.11 -21.76
CA ALA A 9 7.87 -3.07 -21.24
C ALA A 9 6.41 -3.52 -21.23
N LEU A 10 5.95 -4.25 -22.26
CA LEU A 10 4.60 -4.82 -22.32
C LEU A 10 4.37 -5.83 -21.19
N PHE A 11 5.31 -6.75 -20.96
CA PHE A 11 5.17 -7.75 -19.90
C PHE A 11 5.27 -7.13 -18.50
N TRP A 12 6.12 -6.12 -18.30
CA TRP A 12 6.15 -5.35 -17.06
C TRP A 12 4.84 -4.62 -16.82
N TRP A 13 4.29 -3.96 -17.84
CA TRP A 13 2.99 -3.29 -17.75
C TRP A 13 1.87 -4.28 -17.40
N LEU A 14 1.83 -5.44 -18.05
CA LEU A 14 0.86 -6.50 -17.76
C LEU A 14 0.99 -7.06 -16.34
N SER A 15 2.23 -7.26 -15.87
CA SER A 15 2.53 -7.70 -14.50
C SER A 15 2.10 -6.66 -13.46
N VAL A 16 2.33 -5.37 -13.75
CA VAL A 16 1.90 -4.23 -12.92
C VAL A 16 0.38 -4.06 -12.92
N LYS A 17 -0.29 -4.38 -14.03
CA LYS A 17 -1.75 -4.34 -14.12
C LYS A 17 -2.40 -5.47 -13.30
N HIS A 18 -1.80 -6.65 -13.30
CA HIS A 18 -2.30 -7.86 -12.62
C HIS A 18 -1.47 -8.20 -11.37
N ARG A 19 -1.18 -7.19 -10.53
CA ARG A 19 -0.41 -7.39 -9.29
C ARG A 19 -1.18 -8.27 -8.31
N ARG A 20 -0.47 -9.17 -7.61
CA ARG A 20 -1.01 -10.09 -6.58
C ARG A 20 -2.12 -11.05 -7.04
N THR A 21 -2.36 -11.19 -8.34
CA THR A 21 -3.24 -12.21 -8.90
C THR A 21 -2.43 -13.31 -9.55
N TRP A 22 -2.95 -14.55 -9.58
CA TRP A 22 -2.33 -15.65 -10.33
C TRP A 22 -2.09 -15.30 -11.80
N THR A 23 -2.94 -14.45 -12.38
CA THR A 23 -2.78 -13.93 -13.74
C THR A 23 -1.49 -13.12 -13.92
N GLY A 24 -1.03 -12.35 -12.93
CA GLY A 24 0.24 -11.64 -12.99
C GLY A 24 1.45 -12.58 -13.11
N PHE A 25 1.43 -13.68 -12.36
CA PHE A 25 2.46 -14.72 -12.45
C PHE A 25 2.42 -15.43 -13.81
N LEU A 26 1.24 -15.70 -14.36
CA LEU A 26 1.11 -16.25 -15.72
C LEU A 26 1.71 -15.33 -16.78
N TRP A 27 1.53 -14.00 -16.65
CA TRP A 27 2.17 -13.04 -17.54
C TRP A 27 3.70 -13.04 -17.40
N ALA A 28 4.24 -13.11 -16.17
CA ALA A 28 5.68 -13.20 -15.93
C ALA A 28 6.29 -14.47 -16.57
N ILE A 29 5.64 -15.63 -16.37
CA ILE A 29 6.05 -16.90 -16.98
C ILE A 29 5.93 -16.84 -18.51
N GLY A 30 4.84 -16.25 -19.02
CA GLY A 30 4.65 -16.05 -20.47
C GLY A 30 5.74 -15.18 -21.09
N GLY A 31 6.16 -14.11 -20.41
CA GLY A 31 7.25 -13.24 -20.84
C GLY A 31 8.59 -13.99 -20.95
N PHE A 32 8.89 -14.84 -19.97
CA PHE A 32 10.07 -15.71 -19.97
C PHE A 32 9.99 -16.79 -21.06
N LEU A 33 8.85 -17.48 -21.18
CA LEU A 33 8.64 -18.50 -22.21
C LEU A 33 8.77 -17.95 -23.62
N GLY A 34 8.29 -16.73 -23.89
CA GLY A 34 8.48 -16.09 -25.19
C GLY A 34 9.94 -15.81 -25.51
N LEU A 35 10.77 -15.44 -24.53
CA LEU A 35 12.23 -15.28 -24.74
C LEU A 35 12.93 -16.64 -24.93
N CYS A 36 12.53 -17.67 -24.19
CA CYS A 36 13.00 -19.03 -24.40
C CYS A 36 12.63 -19.55 -25.80
N LEU A 37 11.43 -19.23 -26.30
CA LEU A 37 10.99 -19.59 -27.65
C LEU A 37 11.85 -18.90 -28.72
N VAL A 38 12.18 -17.62 -28.55
CA VAL A 38 13.10 -16.92 -29.45
C VAL A 38 14.48 -17.57 -29.42
N GLY A 39 15.01 -17.92 -28.24
CA GLY A 39 16.27 -18.66 -28.10
C GLY A 39 16.23 -20.02 -28.79
N TYR A 40 15.12 -20.75 -28.66
CA TYR A 40 14.90 -22.04 -29.32
C TYR A 40 14.86 -21.91 -30.85
N ILE A 41 14.19 -20.88 -31.39
CA ILE A 41 14.17 -20.61 -32.83
C ILE A 41 15.59 -20.32 -33.33
N HIS A 42 16.38 -19.53 -32.59
CA HIS A 42 17.78 -19.28 -32.93
C HIS A 42 18.61 -20.56 -32.96
N TYR A 43 18.45 -21.44 -31.97
CA TYR A 43 19.11 -22.74 -31.95
C TYR A 43 18.71 -23.60 -33.16
N ARG A 44 17.41 -23.64 -33.50
CA ARG A 44 16.92 -24.38 -34.67
C ARG A 44 17.45 -23.82 -35.99
N MET A 45 17.57 -22.50 -36.12
CA MET A 45 18.16 -21.85 -37.29
C MET A 45 19.65 -22.17 -37.45
N ASP A 46 20.39 -22.23 -36.34
CA ASP A 46 21.80 -22.58 -36.34
C ASP A 46 22.02 -24.01 -36.86
N VAL A 47 21.24 -24.97 -36.35
CA VAL A 47 21.25 -26.36 -36.82
C VAL A 47 20.85 -26.44 -38.30
N TRP A 48 19.83 -25.68 -38.72
CA TRP A 48 19.35 -25.72 -40.10
C TRP A 48 20.34 -25.11 -41.11
N THR A 49 21.14 -24.13 -40.69
CA THR A 49 22.13 -23.44 -41.54
C THR A 49 23.52 -24.07 -41.50
N ASN A 50 23.67 -25.25 -40.89
CA ASN A 50 24.95 -25.94 -40.72
C ASN A 50 26.03 -25.03 -40.12
N HIS A 51 25.66 -24.25 -39.10
CA HIS A 51 26.57 -23.33 -38.39
C HIS A 51 27.20 -22.23 -39.25
N ARG A 52 26.68 -21.97 -40.45
CA ARG A 52 27.15 -20.83 -41.27
C ARG A 52 26.82 -19.47 -40.67
N ILE A 53 25.74 -19.38 -39.88
CA ILE A 53 25.28 -18.14 -39.26
C ILE A 53 25.23 -18.34 -37.75
N TYR A 54 26.41 -18.39 -37.13
CA TYR A 54 26.52 -18.44 -35.67
C TYR A 54 26.52 -17.01 -35.12
N LEU A 55 25.51 -16.66 -34.32
CA LEU A 55 25.41 -15.37 -33.62
C LEU A 55 25.60 -15.58 -32.10
N PRO A 56 26.79 -16.00 -31.65
CA PRO A 56 27.04 -16.32 -30.24
C PRO A 56 26.79 -15.12 -29.32
N VAL A 57 27.05 -13.91 -29.83
CA VAL A 57 26.84 -12.65 -29.11
C VAL A 57 25.37 -12.43 -28.75
N LEU A 58 24.44 -12.82 -29.63
CA LEU A 58 23.02 -12.66 -29.33
C LEU A 58 22.59 -13.60 -28.21
N GLN A 59 23.10 -14.84 -28.24
CA GLN A 59 22.75 -15.85 -27.25
C GLN A 59 23.32 -15.53 -25.86
N THR A 60 24.56 -15.05 -25.78
CA THR A 60 25.18 -14.63 -24.51
C THR A 60 24.47 -13.44 -23.88
N ILE A 61 23.86 -12.55 -24.67
CA ILE A 61 23.06 -11.41 -24.17
C ILE A 61 21.62 -11.83 -23.84
N LEU A 62 21.04 -12.79 -24.59
CA LEU A 62 19.64 -13.19 -24.44
C LEU A 62 19.37 -13.89 -23.11
N TYR A 63 20.29 -14.75 -22.63
CA TYR A 63 20.13 -15.44 -21.34
C TYR A 63 20.02 -14.50 -20.13
N PRO A 64 20.98 -13.59 -19.87
CA PRO A 64 20.87 -12.66 -18.75
C PRO A 64 19.68 -11.72 -18.93
N TYR A 65 19.32 -11.38 -20.17
CA TYR A 65 18.13 -10.60 -20.46
C TYR A 65 16.83 -11.32 -20.07
N ALA A 66 16.69 -12.61 -20.41
CA ALA A 66 15.54 -13.42 -20.01
C ALA A 66 15.43 -13.58 -18.49
N ALA A 67 16.57 -13.79 -17.81
CA ALA A 67 16.61 -13.83 -16.35
C ALA A 67 16.17 -12.50 -15.73
N LEU A 68 16.65 -11.37 -16.25
CA LEU A 68 16.26 -10.03 -15.79
C LEU A 68 14.75 -9.81 -15.97
N VAL A 69 14.21 -10.10 -17.16
CA VAL A 69 12.77 -9.94 -17.45
C VAL A 69 11.93 -10.77 -16.49
N LEU A 70 12.32 -12.03 -16.22
CA LEU A 70 11.64 -12.90 -15.27
C LEU A 70 11.68 -12.34 -13.84
N ILE A 71 12.86 -11.97 -13.34
CA ILE A 71 13.04 -11.47 -11.97
C ILE A 71 12.25 -10.17 -11.75
N VAL A 72 12.35 -9.22 -12.68
CA VAL A 72 11.64 -7.94 -12.58
C VAL A 72 10.13 -8.16 -12.68
N SER A 73 9.66 -9.03 -13.57
CA SER A 73 8.23 -9.31 -13.69
C SER A 73 7.67 -10.00 -12.43
N LEU A 74 8.41 -10.94 -11.85
CA LEU A 74 8.06 -11.59 -10.59
C LEU A 74 8.05 -10.60 -9.43
N PHE A 75 9.05 -9.72 -9.35
CA PHE A 75 9.10 -8.66 -8.36
C PHE A 75 7.88 -7.74 -8.48
N LEU A 76 7.57 -7.28 -9.70
CA LEU A 76 6.42 -6.41 -9.97
C LEU A 76 5.10 -7.10 -9.62
N ALA A 77 4.93 -8.38 -9.95
CA ALA A 77 3.75 -9.18 -9.61
C ALA A 77 3.60 -9.38 -8.09
N SER A 78 4.71 -9.43 -7.36
CA SER A 78 4.77 -9.60 -5.90
C SER A 78 4.55 -8.31 -5.13
N LEU A 79 4.66 -7.14 -5.78
CA LEU A 79 4.46 -5.86 -5.12
C LEU A 79 3.03 -5.79 -4.55
N PRO A 80 2.86 -5.39 -3.28
CA PRO A 80 1.54 -5.14 -2.73
C PRO A 80 0.83 -4.08 -3.58
N PRO A 81 -0.50 -4.20 -3.77
CA PRO A 81 -1.28 -3.15 -4.41
C PRO A 81 -0.97 -1.83 -3.69
N LYS A 82 -0.77 -0.75 -4.46
CA LYS A 82 -0.50 0.57 -3.89
C LYS A 82 -1.55 0.81 -2.80
N PHE A 83 -1.11 0.80 -1.54
CA PHE A 83 -1.93 1.30 -0.46
C PHE A 83 -2.16 2.76 -0.83
N ARG A 84 -3.39 3.07 -1.27
CA ARG A 84 -3.84 4.45 -1.29
C ARG A 84 -3.99 4.79 0.18
N GLY A 85 -2.86 5.19 0.78
CA GLY A 85 -2.82 5.73 2.12
C GLY A 85 -3.78 6.91 2.23
N ILE A 86 -3.89 7.42 3.43
CA ILE A 86 -4.72 8.58 3.70
C ILE A 86 -3.98 9.80 3.14
N ALA A 87 -4.16 10.12 1.87
CA ALA A 87 -3.53 11.30 1.27
C ALA A 87 -4.33 12.57 1.60
N CYS A 88 -3.64 13.69 1.81
CA CYS A 88 -4.27 14.98 1.95
C CYS A 88 -5.02 15.34 0.66
N ARG A 89 -6.28 15.72 0.79
CA ARG A 89 -7.13 16.07 -0.37
C ARG A 89 -6.67 17.29 -1.16
N GLN A 90 -5.92 18.19 -0.54
CA GLN A 90 -5.53 19.44 -1.19
C GLN A 90 -4.18 19.32 -1.89
N CYS A 91 -3.16 18.78 -1.22
CA CYS A 91 -1.80 18.69 -1.77
C CYS A 91 -1.37 17.27 -2.14
N GLY A 92 -2.16 16.24 -1.82
CA GLY A 92 -1.80 14.85 -2.07
C GLY A 92 -0.72 14.27 -1.15
N TYR A 93 -0.30 15.01 -0.11
CA TYR A 93 0.69 14.55 0.86
C TYR A 93 0.20 13.28 1.57
N ASP A 94 1.06 12.27 1.67
CA ASP A 94 0.72 11.02 2.33
C ASP A 94 0.67 11.20 3.86
N LEU A 95 -0.52 11.03 4.45
CA LEU A 95 -0.73 11.19 5.89
C LEU A 95 -0.61 9.85 6.63
N THR A 96 -0.11 8.77 6.00
CA THR A 96 0.21 7.55 6.76
C THR A 96 1.27 7.86 7.83
N GLY A 97 0.95 7.49 9.07
CA GLY A 97 1.83 7.73 10.23
C GLY A 97 1.57 9.05 10.96
N LEU A 98 0.67 9.91 10.48
CA LEU A 98 0.27 11.11 11.23
C LEU A 98 -0.69 10.72 12.36
N GLU A 99 -0.33 11.07 13.60
CA GLU A 99 -1.15 10.74 14.77
C GLU A 99 -2.55 11.36 14.67
N VAL A 100 -3.57 10.53 14.93
CA VAL A 100 -4.98 10.81 14.61
C VAL A 100 -5.56 11.96 15.44
N ALA A 101 -4.87 12.41 16.49
CA ALA A 101 -5.38 13.41 17.44
C ALA A 101 -5.66 14.77 16.80
N CYS A 102 -4.88 15.18 15.79
CA CYS A 102 -5.08 16.45 15.07
C CYS A 102 -4.55 16.34 13.64
N PRO A 103 -5.35 15.85 12.66
CA PRO A 103 -4.89 15.70 11.28
C PRO A 103 -4.80 17.07 10.59
N ARG A 104 -3.76 17.83 10.91
CA ARG A 104 -3.34 19.01 10.16
C ARG A 104 -2.27 18.57 9.18
N CYS A 105 -2.50 18.80 7.89
CA CYS A 105 -1.49 18.48 6.89
C CYS A 105 -0.24 19.35 7.12
N PRO A 106 0.97 18.79 7.21
CA PRO A 106 2.19 19.56 7.46
C PRO A 106 2.57 20.46 6.28
N GLU A 107 2.21 20.07 5.06
CA GLU A 107 2.51 20.85 3.84
C GLU A 107 1.58 22.04 3.66
N CYS A 108 0.26 21.81 3.67
CA CYS A 108 -0.72 22.85 3.33
C CYS A 108 -1.43 23.47 4.53
N GLY A 109 -1.15 23.01 5.75
CA GLY A 109 -1.74 23.53 6.98
C GLY A 109 -3.23 23.26 7.16
N ARG A 110 -3.86 22.49 6.26
CA ARG A 110 -5.31 22.21 6.30
C ARG A 110 -5.66 21.28 7.45
N GLN A 111 -6.61 21.70 8.27
CA GLN A 111 -7.23 20.91 9.33
C GLN A 111 -8.20 19.89 8.71
N HIS A 112 -8.40 18.74 9.37
CA HIS A 112 -9.19 17.62 8.84
C HIS A 112 -8.69 17.12 7.47
N ALA A 113 -7.38 17.03 7.31
CA ALA A 113 -6.79 16.53 6.06
C ALA A 113 -7.21 15.07 5.77
N VAL A 114 -7.59 14.32 6.82
CA VAL A 114 -8.18 12.98 6.79
C VAL A 114 -9.71 13.09 6.84
N VAL A 115 -10.33 13.50 5.75
CA VAL A 115 -11.73 13.14 5.51
C VAL A 115 -11.70 12.19 4.34
N SER A 116 -11.65 10.89 4.64
CA SER A 116 -12.15 9.91 3.70
C SER A 116 -13.61 10.30 3.43
N ALA A 117 -13.92 11.01 2.33
CA ALA A 117 -15.30 10.94 1.84
C ALA A 117 -15.56 9.46 1.74
N ARG A 118 -16.65 9.00 2.37
CA ARG A 118 -17.15 7.64 2.17
C ARG A 118 -16.96 7.35 0.69
N PRO A 119 -16.08 6.41 0.31
CA PRO A 119 -15.88 6.14 -1.08
C PRO A 119 -17.25 5.70 -1.59
N LEU A 120 -17.90 6.56 -2.38
CA LEU A 120 -19.24 6.32 -2.90
C LEU A 120 -19.25 5.05 -3.73
N ALA A 121 -18.08 4.58 -4.19
CA ALA A 121 -17.90 3.35 -4.91
C ALA A 121 -16.72 2.53 -4.36
N CYS A 122 -16.84 1.21 -4.40
CA CYS A 122 -15.76 0.28 -4.09
C CYS A 122 -14.57 0.53 -5.03
N VAL A 123 -13.35 0.62 -4.47
CA VAL A 123 -12.14 0.87 -5.28
C VAL A 123 -11.80 -0.29 -6.22
N VAL A 124 -12.25 -1.51 -5.91
CA VAL A 124 -11.94 -2.72 -6.69
C VAL A 124 -12.96 -2.95 -7.79
N CYS A 125 -14.25 -2.98 -7.47
CA CYS A 125 -15.31 -3.29 -8.44
C CYS A 125 -16.17 -2.08 -8.85
N SER A 126 -15.94 -0.90 -8.28
CA SER A 126 -16.73 0.33 -8.54
C SER A 126 -18.22 0.24 -8.16
N ALA A 127 -18.62 -0.79 -7.41
CA ALA A 127 -19.97 -0.91 -6.87
C ALA A 127 -20.31 0.23 -5.91
N ASP A 128 -21.51 0.80 -6.01
CA ASP A 128 -21.97 1.90 -5.15
C ASP A 128 -22.08 1.41 -3.69
N MET A 129 -21.44 2.12 -2.76
CA MET A 129 -21.36 1.75 -1.34
C MET A 129 -22.30 2.60 -0.45
N LYS A 130 -23.31 3.27 -1.03
CA LYS A 130 -24.28 4.10 -0.27
C LYS A 130 -24.98 3.38 0.89
N GLN A 131 -25.05 2.05 0.87
CA GLN A 131 -25.77 1.26 1.88
C GLN A 131 -24.87 0.50 2.87
N LEU A 132 -23.54 0.67 2.84
CA LEU A 132 -22.71 -0.02 3.83
C LEU A 132 -22.98 0.53 5.23
N SER A 133 -23.60 -0.31 6.06
CA SER A 133 -23.75 -0.07 7.49
C SER A 133 -22.35 -0.06 8.13
N SER A 134 -22.16 0.76 9.17
CA SER A 134 -20.88 0.84 9.88
C SER A 134 -20.42 -0.49 10.50
N HIS A 135 -21.31 -1.49 10.60
CA HIS A 135 -21.01 -2.79 11.19
C HIS A 135 -20.43 -3.80 10.20
N GLU A 136 -20.55 -3.57 8.89
CA GLU A 136 -20.10 -4.54 7.89
C GLU A 136 -19.32 -3.85 6.76
N PRO A 137 -18.00 -3.64 6.94
CA PRO A 137 -17.17 -2.86 6.01
C PRO A 137 -16.80 -3.59 4.70
N ALA A 138 -17.40 -4.74 4.39
CA ALA A 138 -17.07 -5.50 3.19
C ALA A 138 -17.96 -5.07 2.01
N CYS A 139 -17.34 -4.86 0.84
CA CYS A 139 -18.09 -4.63 -0.39
C CYS A 139 -18.93 -5.88 -0.73
N PRO A 140 -20.25 -5.75 -1.04
CA PRO A 140 -21.12 -6.90 -1.29
C PRO A 140 -20.71 -7.72 -2.51
N ASP A 141 -20.16 -7.08 -3.55
CA ASP A 141 -19.84 -7.75 -4.80
C ASP A 141 -18.46 -8.44 -4.76
N CYS A 142 -17.43 -7.73 -4.32
CA CYS A 142 -16.05 -8.21 -4.39
C CYS A 142 -15.48 -8.65 -3.04
N ARG A 143 -16.24 -8.53 -1.94
CA ARG A 143 -15.84 -8.83 -0.55
C ARG A 143 -14.55 -8.13 -0.10
N THR A 144 -14.18 -7.03 -0.75
CA THR A 144 -13.04 -6.21 -0.32
C THR A 144 -13.43 -5.43 0.92
N TYR A 145 -12.63 -5.53 1.99
CA TYR A 145 -12.83 -4.78 3.23
C TYR A 145 -12.38 -3.32 3.08
N HIS A 146 -13.27 -2.39 3.39
CA HIS A 146 -13.00 -0.95 3.37
C HIS A 146 -12.86 -0.41 4.79
N LEU A 147 -11.70 0.15 5.12
CA LEU A 147 -11.46 0.72 6.45
C LEU A 147 -12.19 2.08 6.55
N VAL A 148 -13.39 2.07 7.13
CA VAL A 148 -14.18 3.29 7.37
C VAL A 148 -13.68 3.93 8.65
N ILE A 149 -12.79 4.92 8.53
CA ILE A 149 -12.38 5.77 9.65
C ILE A 149 -13.49 6.82 9.83
N GLY A 150 -14.54 6.45 10.56
CA GLY A 150 -15.56 7.40 10.99
C GLY A 150 -15.05 8.28 12.12
N PRO A 151 -15.60 9.51 12.31
CA PRO A 151 -15.42 10.22 13.56
C PRO A 151 -15.83 9.28 14.70
N ARG A 152 -14.98 9.11 15.71
CA ARG A 152 -15.39 8.43 16.94
C ARG A 152 -16.68 9.14 17.39
N PRO A 153 -17.79 8.42 17.62
CA PRO A 153 -18.96 9.05 18.21
C PRO A 153 -18.49 9.75 19.49
N ALA A 154 -18.76 11.04 19.60
CA ALA A 154 -18.41 11.84 20.78
C ALA A 154 -19.15 11.37 22.04
N HIS A 155 -20.07 10.41 21.89
CA HIS A 155 -20.67 9.71 23.00
C HIS A 155 -19.64 8.76 23.58
N GLY A 156 -19.15 9.14 24.76
CA GLY A 156 -18.23 8.35 25.56
C GLY A 156 -18.55 6.88 25.45
N PHE A 157 -17.58 6.13 24.94
CA PHE A 157 -17.51 4.72 25.22
C PHE A 157 -17.35 4.66 26.74
N VAL A 158 -18.47 4.55 27.44
CA VAL A 158 -18.48 4.06 28.81
C VAL A 158 -17.94 2.66 28.64
N GLU A 159 -16.65 2.52 28.88
CA GLU A 159 -16.05 1.25 29.21
C GLU A 159 -16.87 0.76 30.40
N THR A 160 -17.91 -0.04 30.11
CA THR A 160 -18.56 -0.84 31.12
C THR A 160 -17.48 -1.81 31.55
N ALA A 161 -16.69 -1.36 32.53
CA ALA A 161 -16.04 -2.20 33.49
C ALA A 161 -17.17 -2.98 34.17
N ASP A 162 -17.70 -3.98 33.46
CA ASP A 162 -18.59 -4.97 34.03
C ASP A 162 -17.72 -5.92 34.83
N ARG A 163 -17.32 -5.36 35.96
CA ARG A 163 -16.84 -6.03 37.14
C ARG A 163 -18.05 -6.81 37.66
N GLY A 164 -18.17 -8.04 37.17
CA GLY A 164 -19.02 -9.13 37.65
C GLY A 164 -20.05 -8.78 38.72
N THR A 165 -21.11 -8.06 38.34
CA THR A 165 -22.30 -7.95 39.18
C THR A 165 -23.42 -8.71 38.48
N LEU A 166 -23.62 -9.96 38.89
CA LEU A 166 -24.84 -10.72 38.63
C LEU A 166 -26.03 -9.93 39.23
N VAL A 167 -26.66 -9.09 38.43
CA VAL A 167 -27.95 -8.49 38.78
C VAL A 167 -29.04 -9.42 38.28
N GLU A 168 -29.68 -10.08 39.24
CA GLU A 168 -30.88 -10.89 39.09
C GLU A 168 -32.05 -10.01 38.57
N PRO A 169 -32.86 -10.48 37.61
CA PRO A 169 -33.98 -9.70 37.11
C PRO A 169 -35.21 -9.93 37.99
N ARG A 170 -35.71 -8.89 38.68
CA ARG A 170 -37.07 -8.93 39.24
C ARG A 170 -37.83 -7.60 39.23
N VAL A 171 -38.60 -7.45 38.14
CA VAL A 171 -40.04 -7.13 38.06
C VAL A 171 -40.63 -5.91 38.81
N ALA A 172 -41.19 -5.03 37.98
CA ALA A 172 -42.38 -4.18 38.12
C ALA A 172 -42.38 -3.01 39.13
N GLY A 173 -42.45 -1.80 38.57
CA GLY A 173 -42.79 -0.58 39.28
C GLY A 173 -43.12 0.55 38.32
N ARG A 174 -44.39 0.64 37.93
CA ARG A 174 -45.05 1.70 37.17
C ARG A 174 -44.90 3.05 37.89
N THR A 175 -44.48 4.13 37.22
CA THR A 175 -45.18 5.44 37.18
C THR A 175 -44.45 6.44 36.26
N ALA A 176 -45.26 7.11 35.44
CA ALA A 176 -44.92 8.22 34.59
C ALA A 176 -44.37 9.42 35.37
N HIS A 177 -43.42 10.16 34.80
CA HIS A 177 -43.40 11.62 34.88
C HIS A 177 -42.68 12.22 33.66
N SER A 178 -43.45 13.01 32.94
CA SER A 178 -43.03 13.94 31.89
C SER A 178 -42.19 15.07 32.48
N HIS A 179 -40.97 15.26 31.99
CA HIS A 179 -40.30 16.56 32.02
C HIS A 179 -39.43 16.72 30.76
N THR A 180 -39.98 17.45 29.79
CA THR A 180 -39.25 18.11 28.71
C THR A 180 -38.26 19.11 29.30
N ASN A 181 -36.96 18.90 29.08
CA ASN A 181 -35.94 19.91 29.36
C ASN A 181 -35.09 20.11 28.10
N HIS A 182 -35.38 21.19 27.36
CA HIS A 182 -34.58 21.66 26.23
C HIS A 182 -33.34 22.36 26.77
N GLY A 183 -32.27 21.59 27.00
CA GLY A 183 -30.93 22.12 27.25
C GLY A 183 -30.24 22.46 25.94
N ASN A 184 -30.04 23.76 25.68
CA ASN A 184 -29.14 24.26 24.63
C ASN A 184 -27.69 23.80 24.93
N HIS A 185 -27.26 22.71 24.30
CA HIS A 185 -25.85 22.32 24.28
C HIS A 185 -25.15 22.99 23.10
N SER A 186 -24.58 24.16 23.37
CA SER A 186 -23.55 24.76 22.52
C SER A 186 -22.38 23.77 22.37
N PRO A 187 -21.83 23.56 21.16
CA PRO A 187 -20.65 22.72 20.98
C PRO A 187 -19.46 23.33 21.74
N PRO A 188 -18.57 22.51 22.33
CA PRO A 188 -17.36 23.01 22.98
C PRO A 188 -16.50 23.71 21.93
N ALA A 189 -16.32 25.02 22.09
CA ALA A 189 -15.35 25.77 21.33
C ALA A 189 -13.96 25.16 21.59
N CYS A 190 -13.27 24.75 20.52
CA CYS A 190 -11.85 24.44 20.58
C CYS A 190 -11.11 25.67 21.12
N VAL A 191 -10.74 25.63 22.38
CA VAL A 191 -9.94 26.67 23.02
C VAL A 191 -8.59 26.72 22.28
N PRO A 192 -8.22 27.83 21.64
CA PRO A 192 -6.88 27.99 21.14
C PRO A 192 -5.96 28.03 22.36
N HIS A 193 -5.10 27.02 22.52
CA HIS A 193 -3.98 27.11 23.43
C HIS A 193 -3.09 28.26 22.95
N ALA A 194 -3.28 29.43 23.56
CA ALA A 194 -2.33 30.53 23.53
C ALA A 194 -1.10 30.07 24.32
N GLY A 195 -0.14 29.49 23.60
CA GLY A 195 1.20 29.24 24.11
C GLY A 195 1.97 30.55 24.24
N PRO A 196 2.85 30.67 25.25
CA PRO A 196 3.52 31.91 25.58
C PRO A 196 4.53 32.31 24.49
N THR A 197 4.47 33.58 24.12
CA THR A 197 5.52 34.32 23.43
C THR A 197 6.84 34.18 24.19
N HIS A 198 7.70 33.25 23.78
CA HIS A 198 9.10 33.25 24.16
C HIS A 198 9.95 33.68 22.95
N ALA A 199 10.44 34.90 23.09
CA ALA A 199 11.78 35.35 22.81
C ALA A 199 12.50 34.79 21.57
N LEU A 200 12.68 35.69 20.62
CA LEU A 200 13.79 35.76 19.67
C LEU A 200 15.10 35.26 20.30
N HIS A 201 15.73 34.26 19.67
CA HIS A 201 17.15 33.99 19.82
C HIS A 201 17.78 33.97 18.42
N PRO A 202 18.76 34.85 18.13
CA PRO A 202 19.64 34.74 16.98
C PRO A 202 20.86 33.89 17.37
N CYS A 203 21.14 32.84 16.61
CA CYS A 203 22.42 32.12 16.58
C CYS A 203 22.50 31.49 15.18
N GLU A 204 23.19 32.16 14.28
CA GLU A 204 24.58 31.86 13.92
C GLU A 204 24.69 30.73 12.89
N LEU A 205 25.13 31.15 11.72
CA LEU A 205 25.90 30.39 10.75
C LEU A 205 26.82 29.36 11.43
N ALA A 206 26.68 28.10 11.05
CA ALA A 206 27.77 27.14 11.08
C ALA A 206 27.77 26.32 9.79
N THR A 207 28.78 26.58 8.98
CA THR A 207 29.20 25.84 7.80
C THR A 207 29.82 24.49 8.18
N HIS A 208 29.85 23.57 7.20
CA HIS A 208 30.63 22.32 7.14
C HIS A 208 30.22 21.14 8.04
N ALA A 209 29.87 20.00 7.44
CA ALA A 209 30.83 18.90 7.25
C ALA A 209 30.18 17.64 6.65
N LYS A 210 30.87 17.05 5.67
CA LYS A 210 30.69 15.69 5.15
C LYS A 210 30.72 14.67 6.30
N SER A 211 29.83 13.68 6.26
CA SER A 211 30.05 12.40 6.94
C SER A 211 29.44 11.27 6.13
N SER A 212 30.31 10.68 5.32
CA SER A 212 30.17 9.36 4.72
C SER A 212 30.04 8.29 5.81
N SER A 213 28.82 7.77 6.01
CA SER A 213 28.59 6.60 6.84
C SER A 213 28.48 5.35 5.96
N SER A 214 29.65 4.88 5.53
CA SER A 214 29.87 3.49 5.12
C SER A 214 29.60 2.58 6.31
N ARG A 215 28.44 1.91 6.33
CA ARG A 215 28.19 0.79 7.25
C ARG A 215 28.17 -0.52 6.46
N ARG A 216 29.39 -1.03 6.33
CA ARG A 216 29.74 -2.44 6.11
C ARG A 216 29.26 -3.23 7.33
N ASP A 217 28.51 -4.32 7.12
CA ASP A 217 28.65 -5.61 7.83
C ASP A 217 27.41 -6.49 7.63
N HIS A 218 27.59 -7.61 6.92
CA HIS A 218 27.45 -8.98 7.42
C HIS A 218 27.48 -9.95 6.22
N ARG A 219 28.62 -10.63 6.01
CA ARG A 219 28.91 -11.98 6.50
C ARG A 219 28.04 -13.09 5.87
N THR A 220 28.74 -13.91 5.08
CA THR A 220 28.64 -15.38 5.00
C THR A 220 27.37 -16.02 4.44
N ARG A 221 27.50 -16.65 3.26
CA ARG A 221 27.66 -18.11 3.15
C ARG A 221 28.10 -18.51 1.73
N ALA A 222 29.33 -19.00 1.63
CA ALA A 222 29.76 -19.82 0.52
C ALA A 222 29.10 -21.20 0.69
N ALA A 223 28.31 -21.62 -0.30
CA ALA A 223 27.89 -23.01 -0.43
C ALA A 223 28.83 -23.65 -1.46
N VAL A 224 29.78 -24.42 -0.94
CA VAL A 224 30.53 -25.43 -1.68
C VAL A 224 29.61 -26.64 -1.83
N GLY A 225 29.36 -27.06 -3.06
CA GLY A 225 28.71 -28.31 -3.44
C GLY A 225 28.79 -28.35 -4.97
N GLY A 226 29.59 -29.18 -5.60
CA GLY A 226 29.76 -30.61 -5.35
C GLY A 226 29.32 -31.27 -6.65
N THR A 227 30.28 -31.49 -7.55
CA THR A 227 30.13 -32.29 -8.77
C THR A 227 29.86 -33.74 -8.40
N PRO A 228 28.84 -34.40 -8.96
CA PRO A 228 28.93 -35.82 -9.26
C PRO A 228 29.39 -35.98 -10.71
N GLY A 229 30.57 -36.57 -10.89
CA GLY A 229 30.89 -37.24 -12.14
C GLY A 229 30.01 -38.48 -12.28
N TRP A 230 29.53 -38.72 -13.49
CA TRP A 230 29.53 -39.97 -14.26
C TRP A 230 29.22 -39.57 -15.71
#